data_AF-A0A2V3VS74-F1
#
_entry.id   AF-A0A2V3VS74-F1
#
_cell.length_a   1.000
_cell.length_b   1.000
_cell.length_c   1.000
_cell.angle_alpha   90.00
_cell.angle_beta   90.00
_cell.angle_gamma   90.00
#
_symmetry.space_group_name_H-M   'P 1'
#
loop_
_entity.id
_entity.type
_entity.pdbx_description
1 polymer ?
#
loop_
_entity_poly.entity_id
_entity_poly.type
_entity_poly.pdbx_seq_one_letter_code
_entity_poly.pdbx_strand_id
1 'polypeptide(L)'
;MRHRNIVVLFPFGYLLPIDKEHAVRIAALLLIIFGLLGLLTSCAHTNPPPMDMQEAIQRATTPCDHEALAEHYEETAKELQSKVKEYKKMLESYGSVTFNYGKEGLALQSQSKNLINLYEQAIKANMDMADSHRAMAAEIK
;
A
#
# COMPACT_ATOMS: atom_id res chain seq x y z
N MET A 1 -49.21 -32.39 6.81
CA MET A 1 -48.27 -31.31 6.44
C MET A 1 -46.93 -31.59 7.12
N ARG A 2 -45.87 -31.89 6.35
CA ARG A 2 -44.54 -32.28 6.87
C ARG A 2 -43.58 -31.11 6.67
N HIS A 3 -43.31 -30.33 7.72
CA HIS A 3 -42.35 -29.24 7.66
C HIS A 3 -40.92 -29.81 7.48
N ARG A 4 -40.30 -29.44 6.36
CA ARG A 4 -38.92 -29.80 6.00
C ARG A 4 -37.96 -28.83 6.69
N ASN A 5 -37.28 -29.28 7.74
CA ASN A 5 -36.08 -28.61 8.25
C ASN A 5 -34.97 -28.75 7.21
N ILE A 6 -34.34 -27.63 6.84
CA ILE A 6 -33.14 -27.61 6.00
C ILE A 6 -31.98 -27.20 6.89
N VAL A 7 -30.93 -28.01 6.89
CA VAL A 7 -29.71 -27.81 7.67
C VAL A 7 -28.64 -27.33 6.70
N VAL A 8 -28.06 -26.16 6.95
CA VAL A 8 -26.98 -25.59 6.10
C VAL A 8 -25.66 -25.66 6.87
N LEU A 9 -24.70 -26.40 6.32
CA LEU A 9 -23.33 -26.49 6.81
C LEU A 9 -22.56 -25.22 6.42
N PHE A 10 -22.15 -24.41 7.41
CA PHE A 10 -21.15 -23.36 7.21
C PHE A 10 -19.72 -23.95 7.27
N PRO A 11 -18.71 -23.33 6.62
CA PRO A 11 -17.36 -23.89 6.46
C PRO A 11 -16.56 -24.05 7.77
N PHE A 12 -17.12 -23.63 8.92
CA PHE A 12 -16.53 -23.78 10.25
C PHE A 12 -17.20 -24.87 11.12
N GLY A 13 -18.07 -25.71 10.55
CA GLY A 13 -18.49 -26.96 11.20
C GLY A 13 -19.56 -26.85 12.30
N TYR A 14 -20.30 -25.75 12.41
CA TYR A 14 -21.42 -25.63 13.36
C TYR A 14 -22.79 -25.86 12.70
N LEU A 15 -23.64 -26.66 13.37
CA LEU A 15 -24.99 -27.03 12.94
C LEU A 15 -26.03 -26.25 13.77
N LEU A 16 -26.44 -25.07 13.31
CA LEU A 16 -27.54 -24.34 13.94
C LEU A 16 -28.86 -24.65 13.21
N PRO A 17 -29.96 -24.95 13.92
CA PRO A 17 -31.28 -25.10 13.31
C PRO A 17 -31.79 -23.72 12.90
N ILE A 18 -31.71 -23.41 11.60
CA ILE A 18 -32.13 -22.12 11.06
C ILE A 18 -33.41 -22.33 10.23
N ASP A 19 -34.46 -21.56 10.55
CA ASP A 19 -35.69 -21.55 9.74
C ASP A 19 -35.44 -20.93 8.35
N LYS A 20 -36.18 -21.36 7.33
CA LYS A 20 -35.96 -20.96 5.93
C LYS A 20 -35.98 -19.46 5.72
N GLU A 21 -36.81 -18.72 6.46
CA GLU A 21 -36.84 -17.26 6.42
C GLU A 21 -35.52 -16.64 6.86
N HIS A 22 -34.91 -17.20 7.91
CA HIS A 22 -33.67 -16.70 8.49
C HIS A 22 -32.46 -17.08 7.62
N ALA A 23 -32.48 -18.27 7.01
CA ALA A 23 -31.44 -18.72 6.08
C ALA A 23 -31.35 -17.82 4.84
N VAL A 24 -32.50 -17.40 4.28
CA VAL A 24 -32.55 -16.50 3.12
C VAL A 24 -32.01 -15.11 3.49
N ARG A 25 -32.38 -14.59 4.66
CA ARG A 25 -31.86 -13.28 5.15
C ARG A 25 -30.35 -13.32 5.38
N ILE A 26 -29.83 -14.38 6.00
CA ILE A 26 -28.39 -14.55 6.22
C ILE A 26 -27.63 -14.67 4.89
N ALA A 27 -28.13 -15.48 3.95
CA ALA A 27 -27.53 -15.62 2.62
C ALA A 27 -27.52 -14.28 1.86
N ALA A 28 -28.61 -13.49 1.93
CA ALA A 28 -28.67 -12.17 1.33
C ALA A 28 -27.66 -11.20 1.96
N LEU A 29 -27.52 -11.19 3.30
CA LEU A 29 -26.54 -10.35 4.00
C LEU A 29 -25.10 -10.72 3.63
N LEU A 30 -24.79 -12.02 3.49
CA LEU A 30 -23.47 -12.47 3.08
C LEU A 30 -23.15 -12.07 1.63
N LEU A 31 -24.11 -12.17 0.72
CA LEU A 31 -23.94 -11.73 -0.66
C LEU A 31 -23.74 -10.21 -0.76
N ILE A 32 -24.40 -9.42 0.09
CA ILE A 32 -24.18 -7.97 0.17
C ILE A 32 -22.78 -7.64 0.70
N ILE A 33 -22.33 -8.30 1.77
CA ILE A 33 -20.99 -8.10 2.35
C ILE A 33 -19.89 -8.50 1.34
N PHE A 34 -20.06 -9.63 0.66
CA PHE A 34 -19.10 -10.11 -0.34
C PHE A 34 -19.10 -9.22 -1.60
N GLY A 35 -20.27 -8.70 -1.99
CA GLY A 35 -20.41 -7.73 -3.09
C GLY A 35 -19.72 -6.40 -2.80
N LEU A 36 -19.73 -5.93 -1.54
CA LEU A 36 -19.02 -4.72 -1.12
C LEU A 36 -17.49 -4.91 -1.07
N LEU A 37 -16.99 -6.14 -0.79
CA LEU A 37 -15.56 -6.45 -0.85
C LEU A 37 -14.99 -6.50 -2.28
N GLY A 38 -15.84 -6.70 -3.30
CA GLY A 38 -15.44 -6.81 -4.70
C GLY A 38 -15.04 -5.50 -5.39
N LEU A 39 -15.21 -4.34 -4.73
CA LEU A 39 -14.95 -3.02 -5.33
C LEU A 39 -13.56 -2.42 -5.01
N LEU A 40 -12.69 -3.13 -4.30
CA LEU A 40 -11.35 -2.61 -3.96
C LEU A 40 -10.21 -3.07 -4.88
N THR A 41 -10.49 -3.79 -5.98
CA THR A 41 -9.46 -4.17 -6.96
C THR A 41 -9.42 -3.21 -8.14
N SER A 42 -9.18 -1.92 -7.90
CA SER A 42 -8.79 -1.03 -8.99
C SER A 42 -7.89 0.10 -8.50
N CYS A 43 -6.75 -0.28 -7.96
CA CYS A 43 -5.53 0.46 -8.20
C CYS A 43 -4.59 -0.51 -8.90
N ALA A 44 -4.77 -0.69 -10.21
CA ALA A 44 -3.65 -1.08 -11.05
C ALA A 44 -2.69 0.10 -10.99
N HIS A 45 -1.83 0.11 -9.97
CA HIS A 45 -0.65 0.95 -9.96
C HIS A 45 0.16 0.44 -11.15
N THR A 46 0.06 1.14 -12.27
CA THR A 46 0.92 0.92 -13.41
C THR A 46 2.31 1.36 -12.97
N ASN A 47 2.98 0.50 -12.21
CA ASN A 47 4.43 0.58 -12.10
C ASN A 47 4.92 0.46 -13.54
N PRO A 48 5.56 1.50 -14.11
CA PRO A 48 6.27 1.30 -15.36
C PRO A 48 7.17 0.06 -15.20
N PRO A 49 7.36 -0.75 -16.27
CA PRO A 49 8.21 -1.92 -16.20
C PRO A 49 9.52 -1.56 -15.52
N PRO A 50 10.07 -2.42 -14.63
CA PRO A 50 11.28 -2.11 -13.90
C PRO A 50 12.37 -1.72 -14.89
N MET A 51 12.71 -0.43 -14.89
CA MET A 51 13.78 0.12 -15.71
C MET A 51 15.09 -0.28 -15.06
N ASP A 52 16.02 -0.86 -15.83
CA ASP A 52 17.38 -1.03 -15.36
C ASP A 52 17.99 0.38 -15.23
N MET A 53 17.96 0.92 -14.01
CA MET A 53 18.42 2.28 -13.73
C MET A 53 19.91 2.45 -14.04
N GLN A 54 20.72 1.41 -13.84
CA GLN A 54 22.14 1.46 -14.18
C GLN A 54 22.33 1.61 -15.69
N GLU A 55 21.59 0.83 -16.48
CA GLU A 55 21.63 0.93 -17.94
C GLU A 55 21.09 2.28 -18.44
N ALA A 56 19.99 2.76 -17.86
CA ALA A 56 19.38 4.04 -18.21
C ALA A 56 20.30 5.23 -17.93
N ILE A 57 20.97 5.26 -16.77
CA ILE A 57 21.96 6.29 -16.42
C ILE A 57 23.14 6.26 -17.39
N GLN A 58 23.64 5.07 -17.76
CA GLN A 58 24.78 4.93 -18.66
C GLN A 58 24.48 5.37 -20.10
N ARG A 59 23.22 5.21 -20.53
CA ARG A 59 22.79 5.54 -21.90
C ARG A 59 22.26 6.96 -22.06
N ALA A 60 21.99 7.66 -20.97
CA ALA A 60 21.45 9.01 -21.02
C ALA A 60 22.47 9.97 -21.64
N THR A 61 22.17 10.46 -22.83
CA THR A 61 23.07 11.35 -23.60
C THR A 61 22.34 12.56 -24.17
N THR A 62 21.01 12.52 -24.24
CA THR A 62 20.18 13.61 -24.74
C THR A 62 19.51 14.36 -23.58
N PRO A 63 19.05 15.61 -23.79
CA PRO A 63 18.27 16.32 -22.78
C PRO A 63 17.02 15.53 -22.35
N CYS A 64 16.36 14.86 -23.31
CA CYS A 64 15.18 14.04 -23.07
C CYS A 64 15.48 12.84 -22.14
N ASP A 65 16.61 12.17 -22.33
CA ASP A 65 16.98 11.03 -21.47
C ASP A 65 17.19 11.46 -20.02
N HIS A 66 17.86 12.61 -19.82
CA HIS A 66 18.06 13.16 -18.49
C HIS A 66 16.76 13.72 -17.89
N GLU A 67 15.88 14.33 -18.68
CA GLU A 67 14.54 14.73 -18.22
C GLU A 67 13.73 13.52 -17.75
N ALA A 68 13.76 12.40 -18.49
CA ALA A 68 13.08 11.16 -18.10
C ALA A 68 13.65 10.55 -16.80
N LEU A 69 14.98 10.55 -16.62
CA LEU A 69 15.60 10.11 -15.37
C LEU A 69 15.22 11.00 -14.19
N ALA A 70 15.15 12.32 -14.40
CA ALA A 70 14.73 13.25 -13.36
C ALA A 70 13.28 12.98 -12.91
N GLU A 71 12.36 12.79 -13.85
CA GLU A 71 10.97 12.45 -13.56
C GLU A 71 10.86 11.14 -12.76
N HIS A 72 11.60 10.11 -13.15
CA HIS A 72 11.60 8.84 -12.43
C HIS A 72 12.04 8.98 -10.96
N TYR A 73 13.13 9.73 -10.71
CA TYR A 73 13.59 9.97 -9.35
C TYR A 73 12.58 10.79 -8.53
N GLU A 74 11.89 11.75 -9.14
CA GLU A 74 10.83 12.50 -8.46
C GLU A 74 9.60 11.64 -8.13
N GLU A 75 9.18 10.77 -9.04
CA GLU A 75 8.10 9.82 -8.80
C GLU A 75 8.45 8.89 -7.65
N THR A 76 9.66 8.34 -7.65
CA THR A 76 10.18 7.52 -6.54
C THR A 76 10.17 8.31 -5.23
N ALA A 77 10.58 9.58 -5.24
CA ALA A 77 10.52 10.44 -4.05
C ALA A 77 9.07 10.63 -3.55
N LYS A 78 8.09 10.83 -4.45
CA LYS A 78 6.66 10.96 -4.09
C LYS A 78 6.09 9.68 -3.47
N GLU A 79 6.47 8.52 -3.99
CA GLU A 79 6.09 7.23 -3.42
C GLU A 79 6.64 7.05 -2.00
N LEU A 80 7.92 7.37 -1.81
CA LEU A 80 8.57 7.32 -0.49
C LEU A 80 7.94 8.30 0.50
N GLN A 81 7.56 9.50 0.05
CA GLN A 81 6.83 10.47 0.88
C GLN A 81 5.49 9.91 1.36
N SER A 82 4.80 9.14 0.51
CA SER A 82 3.54 8.49 0.87
C SER A 82 3.77 7.43 1.96
N LYS A 83 4.82 6.61 1.84
CA LYS A 83 5.23 5.66 2.90
C LYS A 83 5.56 6.37 4.21
N VAL A 84 6.30 7.48 4.17
CA VAL A 84 6.59 8.28 5.38
C VAL A 84 5.30 8.73 6.08
N LYS A 85 4.30 9.20 5.33
CA LYS A 85 2.99 9.60 5.88
C LYS A 85 2.28 8.42 6.54
N GLU A 86 2.30 7.24 5.93
CA GLU A 86 1.72 6.02 6.49
C GLU A 86 2.37 5.63 7.82
N TYR A 87 3.71 5.60 7.88
CA TYR A 87 4.42 5.26 9.12
C TYR A 87 4.26 6.33 10.21
N LYS A 88 4.16 7.61 9.86
CA LYS A 88 3.85 8.68 10.83
C LYS A 88 2.47 8.49 11.45
N LYS A 89 1.44 8.19 10.63
CA LYS A 89 0.09 7.88 11.12
C LYS A 89 0.07 6.64 12.01
N MET A 90 0.86 5.61 11.65
CA MET A 90 1.00 4.40 12.48
C MET A 90 1.63 4.72 13.84
N LEU A 91 2.68 5.57 13.89
CA LEU A 91 3.29 6.02 15.14
C LEU A 91 2.32 6.78 16.05
N GLU A 92 1.50 7.66 15.48
CA GLU A 92 0.45 8.38 16.21
C GLU A 92 -0.53 7.40 16.87
N SER A 93 -0.93 6.35 16.13
CA SER A 93 -1.82 5.31 16.66
C SER A 93 -1.22 4.58 17.87
N TYR A 94 0.10 4.30 17.86
CA TYR A 94 0.77 3.67 18.99
C TYR A 94 0.88 4.59 20.21
N GLY A 95 0.98 5.90 20.01
CA GLY A 95 0.98 6.89 21.10
C GLY A 95 -0.39 7.10 21.75
N SER A 96 -1.47 6.87 20.98
CA SER A 96 -2.85 7.03 21.47
C SER A 96 -3.36 5.87 22.34
N VAL A 97 -2.78 4.67 22.20
CA VAL A 97 -3.15 3.47 22.95
C VAL A 97 -2.00 3.12 23.92
N THR A 98 -1.82 3.94 24.94
CA THR A 98 -0.71 3.84 25.90
C THR A 98 -0.71 2.60 26.79
N PHE A 99 -1.78 1.79 26.82
CA PHE A 99 -1.96 0.78 27.88
C PHE A 99 -1.54 -0.66 27.52
N ASN A 100 -1.41 -1.06 26.25
CA ASN A 100 -1.49 -2.49 25.90
C ASN A 100 -0.34 -3.14 25.11
N TYR A 101 0.68 -2.41 24.62
CA TYR A 101 1.60 -3.04 23.65
C TYR A 101 2.86 -3.71 24.21
N GLY A 102 3.21 -3.49 25.48
CA GLY A 102 4.41 -4.11 26.07
C GLY A 102 5.69 -3.88 25.26
N LYS A 103 6.63 -4.84 25.27
CA LYS A 103 7.90 -4.75 24.54
C LYS A 103 7.73 -4.73 23.02
N GLU A 104 6.73 -5.43 22.50
CA GLU A 104 6.48 -5.56 21.06
C GLU A 104 6.05 -4.22 20.44
N GLY A 105 5.19 -3.46 21.12
CA GLY A 105 4.84 -2.10 20.67
C GLY A 105 6.02 -1.15 20.62
N LEU A 106 6.91 -1.20 21.62
CA LEU A 106 8.12 -0.38 21.63
C LEU A 106 9.05 -0.74 20.47
N ALA A 107 9.17 -2.04 20.14
CA ALA A 107 9.93 -2.49 18.98
C ALA A 107 9.31 -1.99 17.66
N LEU A 108 7.99 -2.08 17.49
CA LEU A 108 7.27 -1.57 16.32
C LEU A 108 7.40 -0.04 16.17
N GLN A 109 7.33 0.70 17.28
CA GLN A 109 7.57 2.15 17.28
C GLN A 109 9.01 2.48 16.85
N SER A 110 10.00 1.77 17.40
CA SER A 110 11.40 1.96 17.03
C SER A 110 11.63 1.65 15.55
N GLN A 111 11.09 0.53 15.06
CA GLN A 111 11.17 0.14 13.66
C GLN A 111 10.52 1.20 12.75
N SER A 112 9.34 1.69 13.10
CA SER A 112 8.64 2.72 12.32
C SER A 112 9.43 4.02 12.25
N LYS A 113 10.05 4.45 13.35
CA LYS A 113 10.94 5.63 13.37
C LYS A 113 12.15 5.43 12.47
N ASN A 114 12.76 4.25 12.49
CA ASN A 114 13.90 3.94 11.62
C ASN A 114 13.51 3.97 10.14
N LEU A 115 12.35 3.39 9.79
CA LEU A 115 11.83 3.40 8.41
C LEU A 115 11.51 4.82 7.92
N ILE A 116 10.92 5.66 8.78
CA ILE A 116 10.70 7.09 8.46
C ILE A 116 12.03 7.77 8.14
N ASN A 117 13.02 7.64 9.02
CA ASN A 117 14.32 8.28 8.82
C ASN A 117 15.03 7.78 7.55
N LEU A 118 14.92 6.49 7.25
CA LEU A 118 15.50 5.89 6.04
C LEU A 118 14.82 6.41 4.78
N TYR A 119 13.49 6.49 4.78
CA TYR A 119 12.76 7.01 3.63
C TYR A 119 12.93 8.51 3.46
N GLU A 120 13.03 9.29 4.53
CA GLU A 120 13.35 10.73 4.43
C GLU A 120 14.74 10.96 3.80
N GLN A 121 15.74 10.14 4.16
CA GLN A 121 17.05 10.18 3.49
C GLN A 121 16.96 9.77 2.02
N ALA A 122 16.20 8.72 1.71
CA ALA A 122 16.02 8.27 0.33
C ALA A 122 15.26 9.31 -0.51
N ILE A 123 14.23 9.99 0.05
CA ILE A 123 13.53 11.10 -0.61
C ILE A 123 14.54 12.18 -0.99
N LYS A 124 15.40 12.59 -0.05
CA LYS A 124 16.43 13.60 -0.33
C LYS A 124 17.36 13.14 -1.45
N ALA A 125 17.89 11.92 -1.37
CA ALA A 125 18.80 11.40 -2.39
C ALA A 125 18.16 11.33 -3.77
N ASN A 126 16.88 10.92 -3.87
CA ASN A 126 16.14 10.90 -5.13
C ASN A 126 15.94 12.32 -5.68
N MET A 127 15.57 13.29 -4.85
CA MET A 127 15.43 14.68 -5.28
C MET A 127 16.78 15.27 -5.74
N ASP A 128 17.87 15.00 -5.02
CA ASP A 128 19.22 15.44 -5.40
C ASP A 128 19.62 14.88 -6.79
N MET A 129 19.29 13.60 -7.06
CA MET A 129 19.53 12.97 -8.36
C MET A 129 18.65 13.57 -9.47
N ALA A 130 17.37 13.86 -9.18
CA ALA A 130 16.49 14.50 -10.12
C ALA A 130 17.00 15.89 -10.53
N ASP A 131 17.43 16.69 -9.55
CA ASP A 131 18.00 18.01 -9.80
C ASP A 131 19.31 17.93 -10.61
N SER A 132 20.17 16.94 -10.32
CA SER A 132 21.39 16.70 -11.10
C SER A 132 21.07 16.36 -12.56
N HIS A 133 20.08 15.51 -12.82
CA HIS A 133 19.67 15.19 -14.17
C HIS A 133 19.04 16.38 -14.91
N ARG A 134 18.25 17.21 -14.23
CA ARG A 134 17.76 18.45 -14.84
C ARG A 134 18.86 19.43 -15.22
N ALA A 135 19.88 19.55 -14.38
CA ALA A 135 21.05 20.37 -14.68
C ALA A 135 21.77 19.86 -15.94
N MET A 136 22.03 18.54 -16.02
CA MET A 136 22.63 17.93 -17.22
C MET A 136 21.77 18.14 -18.48
N ALA A 137 20.44 18.01 -18.38
CA ALA A 137 19.55 18.28 -19.50
C ALA A 137 19.61 19.74 -19.98
N ALA A 138 19.77 20.69 -19.04
CA ALA A 138 19.89 22.11 -19.34
C ALA A 138 21.25 22.47 -19.96
N GLU A 139 22.32 21.78 -19.59
CA GLU A 139 23.67 22.00 -20.14
C GLU A 139 23.84 21.51 -21.59
N ILE A 140 23.05 20.51 -22.00
CA ILE A 140 23.09 19.96 -23.37
C ILE A 140 22.27 20.79 -24.37
N LYS A 141 21.33 21.62 -23.90
CA LYS A 141 20.47 22.48 -24.74
C LYS A 141 21.25 23.59 -25.44
#